data_AF-A0A928SVV9-F1
#
_entry.id   AF-A0A928SVV9-F1
#
_cell.length_a   1.000
_cell.length_b   1.000
_cell.length_c   1.000
_cell.angle_alpha   90.00
_cell.angle_beta   90.00
_cell.angle_gamma   90.00
#
_symmetry.space_group_name_H-M   'P 1'
#
loop_
_entity.id
_entity.type
_entity.pdbx_description
1 polymer ?
#
loop_
_entity_poly.entity_id
_entity_poly.type
_entity_poly.pdbx_seq_one_letter_code
_entity_poly.pdbx_strand_id
1 'polypeptide(L)'
;MTTHPIKRRPRRFALYWCTTPDGDEDWFVVAPTARAARAFHDLAEGYEAGSATAERVVALPPQLHEGDTWMDPETGERSHRAGWPSDAVLRACGGELAELETDGMRSAFGVVCKLVRIGARVFRPGDSVWNRERLMGLSLRPRLGVFRGGE
;
A
#
# COMPACT_ATOMS: atom_id res chain seq x y z
N MET A 1 8.59 43.79 -6.84
CA MET A 1 9.10 42.53 -6.25
C MET A 1 8.61 41.39 -7.13
N THR A 2 9.49 40.77 -7.91
CA THR A 2 9.11 39.76 -8.91
C THR A 2 9.24 38.38 -8.26
N THR A 3 8.13 37.85 -7.73
CA THR A 3 8.05 36.52 -7.14
C THR A 3 8.24 35.47 -8.23
N HIS A 4 9.40 34.84 -8.29
CA HIS A 4 9.62 33.72 -9.20
C HIS A 4 8.95 32.48 -8.61
N PRO A 5 8.01 31.82 -9.32
CA PRO A 5 7.43 30.58 -8.83
C PRO A 5 8.53 29.51 -8.77
N ILE A 6 8.75 28.94 -7.58
CA ILE A 6 9.65 27.80 -7.41
C ILE A 6 9.01 26.62 -8.14
N LYS A 7 9.51 26.27 -9.33
CA LYS A 7 9.14 25.04 -10.03
C LYS A 7 9.62 23.85 -9.19
N ARG A 8 8.70 23.23 -8.45
CA ARG A 8 8.98 21.96 -7.76
C ARG A 8 9.24 20.87 -8.81
N ARG A 9 10.32 20.12 -8.63
CA ARG A 9 10.57 18.93 -9.45
C ARG A 9 9.48 17.87 -9.16
N PRO A 10 8.93 17.21 -10.19
CA PRO A 10 8.01 16.09 -10.03
C PRO A 10 8.58 15.04 -9.07
N ARG A 11 7.76 14.57 -8.12
CA ARG A 11 8.11 13.44 -7.28
C ARG A 11 8.04 12.17 -8.13
N ARG A 12 9.08 11.34 -8.04
CA ARG A 12 9.07 10.01 -8.67
C ARG A 12 8.63 8.98 -7.64
N PHE A 13 7.35 8.62 -7.68
CA PHE A 13 6.82 7.54 -6.87
C PHE A 13 7.31 6.16 -7.35
N ALA A 14 7.37 5.22 -6.41
CA ALA A 14 7.69 3.83 -6.64
C ALA A 14 6.81 2.96 -5.74
N LEU A 15 6.66 1.70 -6.15
CA LEU A 15 6.06 0.67 -5.33
C LEU A 15 7.13 0.06 -4.42
N TYR A 16 6.86 0.02 -3.13
CA TYR A 16 7.71 -0.57 -2.10
C TYR A 16 7.02 -1.76 -1.46
N TRP A 17 7.80 -2.77 -1.09
CA TRP A 17 7.39 -3.86 -0.21
C TRP A 17 7.90 -3.53 1.19
N CYS A 18 6.98 -3.28 2.11
CA CYS A 18 7.28 -3.02 3.51
C CYS A 18 7.14 -4.31 4.29
N THR A 19 8.10 -4.61 5.17
CA THR A 19 8.07 -5.80 6.02
C THR A 19 8.29 -5.45 7.47
N THR A 20 7.69 -6.21 8.38
CA THR A 20 7.84 -6.08 9.82
C THR A 20 8.73 -7.20 10.39
N PRO A 21 9.28 -7.04 11.60
CA PRO A 21 10.13 -8.08 12.19
C PRO A 21 9.41 -9.40 12.47
N ASP A 22 8.11 -9.34 12.74
CA ASP A 22 7.23 -10.50 12.94
C ASP A 22 6.74 -11.10 11.62
N GLY A 23 6.88 -10.38 10.50
CA GLY A 23 6.39 -10.79 9.18
C GLY A 23 4.86 -10.84 9.11
N ASP A 24 4.18 -10.25 10.08
CA ASP A 24 2.73 -10.37 10.26
C ASP A 24 1.95 -9.33 9.46
N GLU A 25 2.59 -8.22 9.12
CA GLU A 25 1.97 -7.09 8.43
C GLU A 25 2.86 -6.63 7.28
N ASP A 26 3.29 -7.57 6.44
CA ASP A 26 4.02 -7.23 5.22
C ASP A 26 3.06 -6.72 4.12
N TRP A 27 3.27 -5.50 3.64
CA TRP A 27 2.36 -4.79 2.73
C TRP A 27 3.08 -4.00 1.65
N PHE A 28 2.42 -3.79 0.51
CA PHE A 28 2.92 -2.83 -0.48
C PHE A 28 2.54 -1.40 -0.11
N VAL A 29 3.43 -0.45 -0.42
CA VAL A 29 3.19 0.99 -0.26
C VAL A 29 3.67 1.74 -1.50
N VAL A 30 2.85 2.65 -2.03
CA VAL A 30 3.31 3.64 -3.02
C VAL A 30 3.91 4.81 -2.26
N ALA A 31 5.15 5.19 -2.57
CA ALA A 31 5.83 6.28 -1.88
C ALA A 31 6.88 6.97 -2.77
N PRO A 32 7.31 8.20 -2.44
CA PRO A 32 8.42 8.85 -3.13
C PRO A 32 9.79 8.28 -2.73
N THR A 33 9.90 7.64 -1.56
CA THR A 33 11.17 7.07 -1.03
C THR A 33 10.88 5.87 -0.12
N ALA A 34 11.86 4.98 0.08
CA ALA A 34 11.76 3.89 1.05
C ALA A 34 11.49 4.39 2.48
N ARG A 35 12.13 5.50 2.88
CA ARG A 35 11.89 6.13 4.19
C ARG A 35 10.43 6.57 4.36
N ALA A 36 9.82 7.12 3.31
CA ALA A 36 8.42 7.51 3.33
C ALA A 36 7.49 6.30 3.33
N ALA A 37 7.85 5.22 2.64
CA ALA A 37 7.09 3.97 2.63
C ALA A 37 7.00 3.34 4.02
N ARG A 38 8.15 3.10 4.67
CA ARG A 38 8.17 2.51 6.03
C ARG A 38 7.51 3.40 7.07
N ALA A 39 7.72 4.73 7.01
CA ALA A 39 7.15 5.64 7.99
C ALA A 39 5.61 5.73 7.86
N PHE A 40 5.09 5.58 6.64
CA PHE A 40 3.66 5.46 6.41
C PHE A 40 3.13 4.13 6.94
N HIS A 41 3.82 3.03 6.64
CA HIS A 41 3.47 1.68 7.12
C HIS A 41 3.43 1.61 8.65
N ASP A 42 4.52 1.99 9.34
CA ASP A 42 4.59 1.98 10.81
C ASP A 42 3.42 2.75 11.43
N LEU A 43 3.13 3.94 10.90
CA LEU A 43 2.07 4.80 11.41
C LEU A 43 0.67 4.24 11.14
N ALA A 44 0.45 3.68 9.95
CA ALA A 44 -0.86 3.20 9.52
C ALA A 44 -1.25 1.89 10.22
N GLU A 45 -0.27 1.04 10.53
CA GLU A 45 -0.45 -0.23 11.23
C GLU A 45 -0.28 -0.11 12.76
N GLY A 46 0.34 0.97 13.25
CA GLY A 46 0.51 1.22 14.69
C GLY A 46 1.79 0.62 15.29
N TYR A 47 2.79 0.30 14.47
CA TYR A 47 4.12 -0.07 14.92
C TYR A 47 4.92 1.11 15.44
N GLU A 48 5.96 0.82 16.23
CA GLU A 48 6.95 1.83 16.61
C GLU A 48 7.68 2.35 15.37
N ALA A 49 7.97 3.66 15.35
CA ALA A 49 8.64 4.28 14.23
C ALA A 49 10.00 3.64 13.94
N GLY A 50 10.17 3.12 12.73
CA GLY A 50 11.38 2.43 12.28
C GLY A 50 11.35 0.92 12.45
N SER A 51 10.22 0.34 12.88
CA SER A 51 10.05 -1.12 12.97
C SER A 51 10.03 -1.75 11.59
N ALA A 52 9.32 -1.14 10.65
CA ALA A 52 9.22 -1.64 9.29
C ALA A 52 10.48 -1.36 8.46
N THR A 53 10.83 -2.32 7.62
CA THR A 53 11.76 -2.11 6.49
C THR A 53 10.97 -1.82 5.22
N ALA A 54 11.61 -1.22 4.21
CA ALA A 54 10.97 -0.96 2.93
C ALA A 54 11.94 -1.19 1.78
N GLU A 55 11.62 -2.15 0.92
CA GLU A 55 12.38 -2.48 -0.27
C GLU A 55 11.68 -1.90 -1.51
N ARG A 56 12.43 -1.23 -2.40
CA ARG A 56 11.87 -0.75 -3.66
C ARG A 56 11.66 -1.94 -4.60
N VAL A 57 10.43 -2.13 -5.07
CA VAL A 57 10.09 -3.20 -6.01
C VAL A 57 10.21 -2.70 -7.45
N VAL A 58 9.49 -1.64 -7.80
CA VAL A 58 9.48 -1.09 -9.16
C VAL A 58 9.17 0.41 -9.13
N ALA A 59 9.63 1.15 -10.15
CA ALA A 59 9.17 2.53 -10.33
C ALA A 59 7.68 2.54 -10.68
N LEU A 60 6.93 3.49 -10.13
CA LEU A 60 5.51 3.59 -10.49
C LEU A 60 5.43 3.99 -11.98
N PRO A 61 4.61 3.32 -12.80
CA PRO A 61 4.61 3.55 -14.24
C PRO A 61 4.05 4.94 -14.60
N PRO A 62 4.51 5.58 -15.69
CA PRO A 62 4.19 6.98 -16.03
C PRO A 62 2.70 7.32 -16.03
N GLN A 63 1.84 6.39 -16.47
CA GLN A 63 0.39 6.60 -16.52
C GLN A 63 -0.27 6.78 -15.14
N LEU A 64 0.41 6.41 -14.05
CA LEU A 64 -0.07 6.63 -12.69
C LEU A 64 0.49 7.91 -12.05
N HIS A 65 1.20 8.75 -12.81
CA HIS A 65 1.70 10.04 -12.32
C HIS A 65 0.97 11.19 -12.97
N GLU A 66 0.69 12.21 -12.17
CA GLU A 66 0.29 13.52 -12.66
C GLU A 66 1.03 14.61 -11.87
N GLY A 67 2.00 15.25 -12.52
CA GLY A 67 2.84 16.26 -11.87
C GLY A 67 3.64 15.69 -10.70
N ASP A 68 3.36 16.17 -9.48
CA ASP A 68 3.96 15.68 -8.23
C ASP A 68 3.04 14.75 -7.41
N THR A 69 1.99 14.23 -8.05
CA THR A 69 1.03 13.29 -7.46
C THR A 69 1.07 11.93 -8.16
N TRP A 70 0.72 10.89 -7.42
CA TRP A 70 0.34 9.60 -8.00
C TRP A 70 -1.17 9.41 -7.93
N MET A 71 -1.69 8.59 -8.84
CA MET A 71 -3.11 8.30 -8.98
C MET A 71 -3.38 6.82 -8.77
N ASP A 72 -4.47 6.54 -8.06
CA ASP A 72 -5.06 5.22 -8.02
C ASP A 72 -6.23 5.16 -9.02
N PRO A 73 -6.15 4.34 -10.09
CA PRO A 73 -7.18 4.31 -11.11
C PRO A 73 -8.46 3.60 -10.65
N GLU A 74 -8.41 2.84 -9.55
CA GLU A 74 -9.55 2.12 -9.00
C GLU A 74 -10.43 3.03 -8.13
N THR A 75 -9.81 3.84 -7.28
CA THR A 75 -10.53 4.80 -6.41
C THR A 75 -10.68 6.19 -7.03
N GLY A 76 -9.88 6.52 -8.04
CA GLY A 76 -9.69 7.89 -8.53
C GLY A 76 -8.91 8.79 -7.57
N GLU A 77 -8.37 8.25 -6.47
CA GLU A 77 -7.61 9.01 -5.49
C GLU A 77 -6.31 9.55 -6.10
N ARG A 78 -5.97 10.79 -5.74
CA ARG A 78 -4.77 11.49 -6.16
C ARG A 78 -4.02 11.96 -4.93
N SER A 79 -2.76 11.55 -4.79
CA SER A 79 -2.00 11.83 -3.58
C SER A 79 -0.58 12.31 -3.86
N HIS A 80 -0.13 13.28 -3.08
CA HIS A 80 1.27 13.72 -3.02
C HIS A 80 2.06 12.97 -1.93
N ARG A 81 1.41 12.07 -1.18
CA ARG A 81 1.95 11.34 -0.02
C ARG A 81 2.07 9.86 -0.31
N ALA A 82 2.70 9.14 0.62
CA ALA A 82 2.68 7.69 0.58
C ALA A 82 1.26 7.16 0.86
N GLY A 83 0.94 5.97 0.35
CA GLY A 83 -0.36 5.34 0.55
C GLY A 83 -0.40 3.88 0.13
N TRP A 84 -1.45 3.19 0.57
CA TRP A 84 -1.78 1.84 0.15
C TRP A 84 -2.19 1.82 -1.33
N PRO A 85 -1.59 0.96 -2.17
CA PRO A 85 -2.03 0.78 -3.55
C PRO A 85 -3.31 -0.05 -3.63
N SER A 86 -4.10 0.20 -4.66
CA SER A 86 -5.11 -0.75 -5.14
C SER A 86 -4.55 -1.95 -5.88
N ASP A 87 -5.40 -2.94 -6.13
CA ASP A 87 -5.15 -4.00 -7.10
C ASP A 87 -4.81 -3.43 -8.49
N ALA A 88 -5.54 -2.40 -8.94
CA ALA A 88 -5.27 -1.79 -10.24
C ALA A 88 -3.87 -1.14 -10.31
N VAL A 89 -3.40 -0.51 -9.23
CA VAL A 89 -2.03 0.00 -9.12
C VAL A 89 -1.01 -1.14 -9.18
N LEU A 90 -1.24 -2.23 -8.44
CA LEU A 90 -0.37 -3.40 -8.48
C LEU A 90 -0.28 -4.00 -9.89
N ARG A 91 -1.43 -4.14 -10.57
CA ARG A 91 -1.49 -4.63 -11.96
C ARG A 91 -0.76 -3.70 -12.93
N ALA A 92 -0.94 -2.40 -12.80
CA ALA A 92 -0.22 -1.42 -13.61
C ALA A 92 1.30 -1.49 -13.40
N CYS A 93 1.75 -1.91 -12.22
CA CYS A 93 3.16 -2.18 -11.91
C CYS A 93 3.68 -3.53 -12.45
N GLY A 94 2.88 -4.26 -13.24
CA GLY A 94 3.20 -5.59 -13.74
C GLY A 94 2.90 -6.71 -12.74
N GLY A 95 2.03 -6.45 -11.76
CA GLY A 95 1.58 -7.41 -10.76
C GLY A 95 0.54 -8.38 -11.31
N GLU A 96 0.79 -9.66 -11.13
CA GLU A 96 -0.21 -10.71 -11.25
C GLU A 96 -0.69 -11.10 -9.86
N LEU A 97 -2.01 -11.03 -9.66
CA LEU A 97 -2.64 -11.26 -8.36
C LEU A 97 -3.38 -12.59 -8.38
N ALA A 98 -3.16 -13.39 -7.35
CA ALA A 98 -3.92 -14.60 -7.09
C ALA A 98 -4.46 -14.53 -5.66
N GLU A 99 -5.76 -14.78 -5.49
CA GLU A 99 -6.33 -14.91 -4.15
C GLU A 99 -5.77 -16.15 -3.46
N LEU A 100 -5.48 -16.00 -2.18
CA LEU A 100 -5.11 -17.09 -1.30
C LEU A 100 -6.35 -17.51 -0.54
N GLU A 101 -6.60 -18.81 -0.49
CA GLU A 101 -7.60 -19.35 0.42
C GLU A 101 -7.21 -18.95 1.85
N THR A 102 -8.15 -18.35 2.56
CA THR A 102 -7.98 -17.99 3.96
C THR A 102 -8.80 -18.93 4.83
N ASP A 103 -8.23 -19.33 5.96
CA ASP A 103 -8.88 -20.13 6.99
C ASP A 103 -8.98 -19.34 8.31
N GLY A 104 -9.60 -19.95 9.33
CA GLY A 104 -9.70 -19.38 10.67
C GLY A 104 -10.37 -18.00 10.71
N MET A 105 -9.79 -17.07 11.48
CA MET A 105 -10.34 -15.73 11.70
C MET A 105 -10.38 -14.90 10.41
N ARG A 106 -9.46 -15.08 9.47
CA ARG A 106 -9.42 -14.34 8.19
C ARG A 106 -10.68 -14.59 7.37
N SER A 107 -11.03 -15.86 7.22
CA SER A 107 -12.25 -16.29 6.55
C SER A 107 -13.49 -15.75 7.27
N ALA A 108 -13.53 -15.88 8.60
CA ALA A 108 -14.65 -15.41 9.42
C ALA A 108 -14.91 -13.90 9.34
N PHE A 109 -13.85 -13.10 9.12
CA PHE A 109 -13.95 -11.64 8.96
C PHE A 109 -14.00 -11.17 7.50
N GLY A 110 -14.03 -12.08 6.52
CA GLY A 110 -14.07 -11.74 5.10
C GLY A 110 -12.79 -11.06 4.60
N VAL A 111 -11.64 -11.37 5.21
CA VAL A 111 -10.33 -10.87 4.77
C VAL A 111 -9.89 -11.66 3.54
N VAL A 112 -9.59 -10.94 2.46
CA VAL A 112 -9.01 -11.50 1.23
C VAL A 112 -7.50 -11.29 1.27
N CYS A 113 -6.76 -12.39 1.31
CA CYS A 113 -5.30 -12.38 1.15
C CYS A 113 -4.96 -12.62 -0.33
N LYS A 114 -3.96 -11.92 -0.86
CA LYS A 114 -3.55 -12.07 -2.26
C LYS A 114 -2.05 -12.27 -2.36
N LEU A 115 -1.63 -13.26 -3.12
CA LEU A 115 -0.28 -13.40 -3.60
C LEU A 115 -0.09 -12.46 -4.79
N VAL A 116 0.99 -11.69 -4.77
CA VAL A 116 1.33 -10.78 -5.87
C VAL A 116 2.65 -11.24 -6.47
N ARG A 117 2.67 -11.45 -7.79
CA ARG A 117 3.89 -11.74 -8.55
C ARG A 117 4.25 -10.54 -9.41
N ILE A 118 5.46 -10.01 -9.25
CA ILE A 118 6.02 -8.95 -10.10
C ILE A 118 7.35 -9.44 -10.66
N GLY A 119 7.39 -9.69 -11.97
CA GLY A 119 8.52 -10.36 -12.61
C GLY A 119 8.72 -11.77 -12.04
N ALA A 120 9.95 -12.06 -11.59
CA ALA A 120 10.31 -13.34 -10.98
C ALA A 120 10.05 -13.41 -9.46
N ARG A 121 9.62 -12.31 -8.84
CA ARG A 121 9.42 -12.23 -7.38
C ARG A 121 7.97 -12.47 -7.02
N VAL A 122 7.77 -13.15 -5.90
CA VAL A 122 6.46 -13.44 -5.31
C VAL A 122 6.41 -12.81 -3.92
N PHE A 123 5.35 -12.06 -3.66
CA PHE A 123 5.08 -11.36 -2.42
C PHE A 123 3.83 -11.95 -1.79
N ARG A 124 3.90 -12.26 -0.50
CA ARG A 124 2.80 -12.81 0.28
C ARG A 124 2.51 -11.85 1.42
N PRO A 125 1.23 -11.56 1.71
CA PRO A 125 0.88 -10.73 2.86
C PRO A 125 1.37 -11.41 4.13
N GLY A 126 1.71 -10.60 5.12
CA GLY A 126 2.06 -11.10 6.45
C GLY A 126 0.88 -11.82 7.15
N ASP A 127 1.15 -12.54 8.23
CA ASP A 127 0.25 -13.51 8.87
C ASP A 127 -0.79 -12.99 9.90
N SER A 128 -0.90 -11.69 10.18
CA SER A 128 -1.91 -11.19 11.15
C SER A 128 -3.05 -10.35 10.57
N VAL A 129 -4.21 -10.46 11.23
CA VAL A 129 -5.40 -9.60 11.08
C VAL A 129 -5.67 -8.97 12.43
N TRP A 130 -5.12 -7.78 12.70
CA TRP A 130 -5.43 -7.08 13.95
C TRP A 130 -5.66 -5.57 13.75
N ASN A 131 -6.75 -5.24 13.06
CA ASN A 131 -7.22 -3.85 12.97
C ASN A 131 -8.02 -3.49 14.25
N ARG A 132 -7.30 -3.06 15.30
CA ARG A 132 -7.82 -2.82 16.67
C ARG A 132 -8.79 -1.64 16.80
N GLU A 133 -9.01 -0.86 15.74
CA GLU A 133 -9.89 0.33 15.77
C GLU A 133 -11.41 0.05 15.72
N ARG A 134 -11.87 -1.20 15.52
CA ARG A 134 -13.31 -1.48 15.31
C ARG A 134 -14.11 -1.94 16.52
N LEU A 135 -13.49 -2.18 17.68
CA LEU A 135 -14.22 -2.71 18.84
C LEU A 135 -15.10 -1.67 19.56
N MET A 136 -15.08 -0.40 19.14
CA MET A 136 -15.94 0.67 19.69
C MET A 136 -17.01 1.19 18.71
N GLY A 137 -17.68 0.28 17.99
CA GLY A 137 -19.08 0.52 17.57
C GLY A 137 -19.32 1.44 16.36
N LEU A 138 -18.43 1.48 15.37
CA LEU A 138 -18.69 2.20 14.11
C LEU A 138 -18.40 1.31 12.88
N SER A 139 -19.50 0.90 12.22
CA SER A 139 -19.58 0.22 10.92
C SER A 139 -19.62 -1.33 10.93
N LEU A 140 -20.82 -1.86 10.63
CA LEU A 140 -21.14 -3.29 10.44
C LEU A 140 -20.85 -3.81 9.00
N ARG A 141 -20.10 -3.07 8.18
CA ARG A 141 -19.65 -3.60 6.89
C ARG A 141 -18.33 -4.35 7.11
N PRO A 142 -18.20 -5.62 6.66
CA PRO A 142 -16.93 -6.30 6.65
C PRO A 142 -15.99 -5.50 5.73
N ARG A 143 -15.14 -4.65 6.31
CA ARG A 143 -14.02 -4.10 5.55
C ARG A 143 -12.87 -5.09 5.69
N LEU A 144 -12.71 -5.84 4.62
CA LEU A 144 -11.53 -6.53 4.10
C LEU A 144 -10.19 -5.94 4.61
N GLY A 145 -9.15 -6.77 4.67
CA GLY A 145 -7.75 -6.32 4.57
C GLY A 145 -7.52 -5.76 3.17
N VAL A 146 -7.95 -4.52 2.95
CA VAL A 146 -8.01 -3.87 1.63
C VAL A 146 -6.69 -3.15 1.36
N PHE A 147 -5.94 -3.69 0.40
CA PHE A 147 -5.23 -2.90 -0.61
C PHE A 147 -6.18 -1.80 -1.09
N ARG A 148 -5.94 -0.53 -0.74
CA ARG A 148 -6.87 0.60 -1.01
C ARG A 148 -7.05 0.81 -2.52
N GLY A 149 -7.94 0.03 -3.09
CA GLY A 149 -8.60 0.08 -4.39
C GLY A 149 -10.08 -0.17 -4.19
N GLY A 150 -10.92 0.73 -4.69
CA GLY A 150 -12.40 0.71 -4.80
C GLY A 150 -13.19 -0.02 -3.70
N GLU A 151 -14.09 0.61 -2.94
CA GLU A 151 -15.13 1.59 -3.30
C GLU A 151 -15.25 2.76 -2.30
#